data_AF-A0A820R4K9-F1
#
_entry.id   AF-A0A820R4K9-F1
#
_cell.length_a   1.000
_cell.length_b   1.000
_cell.length_c   1.000
_cell.angle_alpha   90.00
_cell.angle_beta   90.00
_cell.angle_gamma   90.00
#
_symmetry.space_group_name_H-M   'P 1'
#
loop_
_entity.id
_entity.type
_entity.pdbx_description
1 polymer ?
#
loop_
_entity_poly.entity_id
_entity_poly.type
_entity_poly.pdbx_seq_one_letter_code
_entity_poly.pdbx_strand_id
1 'polypeptide(L)'
;MSSSNTTVNMIASLSSASNFLNCYFPIFIFIFGIIGNLLNVFVLNQPTLRLNISALFFNFSSIAGLLAIFSGLIAQMLSGYAADLSATIGWICKVRSIVLYCSRTIVLWLIVLASVDRWLTS
;
A
#
# COMPACT_ATOMS: atom_id res chain seq x y z
N MET A 1 -26.80 -23.29 -27.79
CA MET A 1 -25.47 -23.77 -27.33
C MET A 1 -24.31 -22.82 -27.66
N SER A 2 -24.44 -21.82 -28.54
CA SER A 2 -23.36 -20.84 -28.81
C SER A 2 -23.21 -19.75 -27.74
N SER A 3 -24.31 -19.32 -27.10
CA SER A 3 -24.31 -18.27 -26.05
C SER A 3 -23.57 -18.67 -24.78
N SER A 4 -23.56 -19.97 -24.44
CA SER A 4 -22.83 -20.48 -23.27
C SER A 4 -21.33 -20.49 -23.49
N ASN A 5 -20.86 -20.69 -24.72
CA ASN A 5 -19.43 -20.67 -25.04
C ASN A 5 -18.87 -19.23 -25.02
N THR A 6 -19.67 -18.24 -25.43
CA THR A 6 -19.26 -16.83 -25.39
C THR A 6 -19.13 -16.30 -23.96
N THR A 7 -20.02 -16.67 -23.04
CA THR A 7 -19.91 -16.27 -21.63
C THR A 7 -18.74 -16.95 -20.93
N VAL A 8 -18.48 -18.23 -21.21
CA VAL A 8 -17.30 -18.95 -20.71
C VAL A 8 -16.00 -18.32 -21.22
N ASN A 9 -15.93 -17.94 -22.50
CA ASN A 9 -14.77 -17.27 -23.07
C ASN A 9 -14.56 -15.87 -22.48
N MET A 10 -15.63 -15.11 -22.23
CA MET A 10 -15.53 -13.80 -21.56
C MET A 10 -15.00 -13.95 -20.12
N ILE A 11 -15.52 -14.91 -19.34
CA ILE A 11 -15.06 -15.17 -17.96
C ILE A 11 -13.58 -15.58 -17.96
N ALA A 12 -13.15 -16.43 -18.90
CA ALA A 12 -11.76 -16.85 -19.03
C ALA A 12 -10.81 -15.70 -19.40
N SER A 13 -11.25 -14.78 -20.26
CA SER A 13 -10.48 -13.58 -20.60
C SER A 13 -10.35 -12.63 -19.41
N LEU A 14 -11.42 -12.46 -18.62
CA LEU A 14 -11.46 -11.58 -17.47
C LEU A 14 -10.60 -12.14 -16.31
N SER A 15 -10.62 -13.45 -16.08
CA SER A 15 -9.79 -14.10 -15.06
C SER A 15 -8.31 -14.01 -15.41
N SER A 16 -7.97 -14.20 -16.70
CA SER A 16 -6.59 -14.07 -17.19
C SER A 16 -6.08 -12.64 -17.02
N ALA A 17 -6.86 -11.64 -17.46
CA ALA A 17 -6.51 -10.23 -17.28
C ALA A 17 -6.37 -9.83 -15.80
N SER A 18 -7.27 -10.32 -14.94
CA SER A 18 -7.21 -10.08 -13.49
C SER A 18 -5.94 -10.67 -12.86
N ASN A 19 -5.51 -11.85 -13.29
CA ASN A 19 -4.25 -12.46 -12.83
C ASN A 19 -3.03 -11.64 -13.26
N PHE A 20 -2.99 -11.18 -14.52
CA PHE A 20 -1.90 -10.30 -14.97
C PHE A 20 -1.83 -9.02 -14.13
N LEU A 21 -2.95 -8.34 -13.91
CA LEU A 21 -2.99 -7.13 -13.09
C LEU A 21 -2.56 -7.39 -11.65
N ASN A 22 -3.07 -8.46 -11.03
CA ASN A 22 -2.72 -8.80 -9.64
C ASN A 22 -1.26 -9.21 -9.44
N CYS A 23 -0.57 -9.72 -10.46
CA CYS A 23 0.85 -10.03 -10.35
C CYS A 23 1.73 -8.81 -10.62
N TYR A 24 1.52 -8.10 -11.72
CA TYR A 24 2.45 -7.05 -12.18
C TYR A 24 2.21 -5.69 -11.51
N PHE A 25 0.96 -5.32 -11.25
CA PHE A 25 0.63 -4.00 -10.72
C PHE A 25 1.14 -3.77 -9.28
N PRO A 26 1.04 -4.75 -8.35
CA PRO A 26 1.61 -4.60 -7.02
C PRO A 26 3.13 -4.48 -7.03
N ILE A 27 3.85 -5.16 -7.94
CA ILE A 27 5.31 -5.03 -8.07
C ILE A 27 5.69 -3.60 -8.42
N PHE A 28 4.99 -2.99 -9.38
CA PHE A 28 5.23 -1.61 -9.78
C PHE A 28 4.99 -0.64 -8.61
N ILE A 29 3.85 -0.77 -7.93
CA ILE A 29 3.54 0.06 -6.74
C ILE A 29 4.57 -0.16 -5.62
N PHE A 30 5.07 -1.38 -5.44
CA PHE A 30 6.09 -1.69 -4.44
C PHE A 30 7.35 -0.88 -4.65
N ILE A 31 7.89 -0.92 -5.89
CA ILE A 31 9.13 -0.25 -6.25
C ILE A 31 8.99 1.26 -6.09
N PHE A 32 7.98 1.85 -6.73
CA PHE A 32 7.77 3.31 -6.66
C PHE A 32 7.39 3.77 -5.25
N GLY A 33 6.60 2.99 -4.53
CA GLY A 33 6.18 3.30 -3.16
C GLY A 33 7.34 3.26 -2.17
N ILE A 34 8.25 2.28 -2.26
CA ILE A 34 9.45 2.23 -1.41
C ILE A 34 10.38 3.39 -1.73
N ILE A 35 10.68 3.62 -3.01
CA ILE A 35 11.57 4.69 -3.42
C ILE A 35 11.01 6.03 -2.96
N GLY A 36 9.74 6.33 -3.25
CA GLY A 36 9.11 7.60 -2.86
C GLY A 36 9.11 7.84 -1.35
N ASN A 37 8.71 6.84 -0.55
CA ASN A 37 8.70 7.01 0.90
C ASN A 37 10.13 7.07 1.50
N LEU A 38 11.11 6.34 0.95
CA LEU A 38 12.51 6.45 1.37
C LEU A 38 13.07 7.83 1.08
N LEU A 39 12.87 8.36 -0.13
CA LEU A 39 13.30 9.71 -0.47
C LEU A 39 12.67 10.75 0.47
N ASN A 40 11.38 10.63 0.78
CA ASN A 40 10.72 11.51 1.75
C ASN A 40 11.37 11.43 3.14
N VAL A 41 11.65 10.23 3.63
CA VAL A 41 12.32 10.06 4.94
C VAL A 41 13.73 10.67 4.92
N PHE A 42 14.50 10.49 3.84
CA PHE A 42 15.84 11.08 3.75
C PHE A 42 15.80 12.62 3.68
N VAL A 43 14.92 13.19 2.87
CA VAL A 43 14.81 14.65 2.71
C VAL A 43 14.26 15.30 3.98
N LEU A 44 13.22 14.73 4.60
CA LEU A 44 12.59 15.29 5.80
C LEU A 44 13.42 15.11 7.07
N ASN A 45 14.42 14.22 7.07
CA ASN A 45 15.37 14.10 8.18
C ASN A 45 16.49 15.15 8.15
N GLN A 46 16.55 16.01 7.13
CA GLN A 46 17.53 17.10 7.10
C GLN A 46 17.33 18.04 8.30
N PRO A 47 18.41 18.50 8.95
CA PRO A 47 18.36 19.27 10.20
C PRO A 47 17.58 20.58 10.07
N THR A 48 17.54 21.15 8.88
CA THR A 48 16.77 22.36 8.54
C THR A 48 15.26 22.14 8.55
N LEU A 49 14.78 20.94 8.19
CA LEU A 49 13.35 20.63 8.13
C LEU A 49 12.80 20.04 9.43
N ARG A 50 13.65 19.43 10.26
CA ARG A 50 13.26 18.79 11.54
C ARG A 50 12.66 19.74 12.58
N LEU A 51 12.89 21.04 12.45
CA LEU A 51 12.30 22.06 13.32
C LEU A 51 10.85 22.38 12.98
N ASN A 52 10.35 21.95 11.82
CA ASN A 52 8.98 22.18 11.38
C ASN A 52 8.09 20.98 11.74
N ILE A 53 7.01 21.24 12.48
CA ILE A 53 6.04 20.22 12.92
C ILE A 53 5.34 19.55 11.74
N SER A 54 4.91 20.32 10.73
CA SER A 54 4.39 19.77 9.46
C SER A 54 5.35 18.77 8.78
N ALA A 55 6.67 19.04 8.79
CA ALA A 55 7.66 18.14 8.20
C ALA A 55 7.80 16.83 9.02
N LEU A 56 7.65 16.90 10.34
CA LEU A 56 7.61 15.70 11.20
C LEU A 56 6.38 14.84 10.89
N PHE A 57 5.19 15.44 10.72
CA PHE A 57 3.99 14.70 10.33
C PHE A 57 4.16 13.98 8.99
N PHE A 58 4.73 14.64 7.98
CA PHE A 58 5.05 14.00 6.70
C PHE A 58 6.09 12.88 6.82
N ASN A 59 7.07 13.01 7.72
CA ASN A 59 8.06 11.98 7.98
C ASN A 59 7.41 10.73 8.62
N PHE A 60 6.59 10.92 9.67
CA PHE A 60 5.82 9.83 10.26
C PHE A 60 4.86 9.18 9.26
N SER A 61 4.24 9.98 8.40
CA SER A 61 3.39 9.46 7.31
C SER A 61 4.19 8.60 6.34
N SER A 62 5.42 8.97 6.00
CA SER A 62 6.27 8.20 5.09
C SER A 62 6.71 6.86 5.72
N ILE A 63 7.01 6.85 7.02
CA ILE A 63 7.32 5.62 7.77
C ILE A 63 6.09 4.70 7.84
N ALA A 64 4.91 5.24 8.16
CA ALA A 64 3.66 4.49 8.17
C ALA A 64 3.30 3.96 6.76
N GLY A 65 3.62 4.73 5.71
CA GLY A 65 3.48 4.34 4.31
C GLY A 65 4.38 3.15 3.94
N LEU A 66 5.63 3.14 4.41
CA LEU A 66 6.52 1.98 4.25
C LEU A 66 5.92 0.74 4.92
N LEU A 67 5.46 0.86 6.17
CA LEU A 67 4.82 -0.26 6.89
C LEU A 67 3.56 -0.78 6.17
N ALA A 68 2.76 0.11 5.58
CA ALA A 68 1.60 -0.26 4.77
C ALA A 68 2.00 -1.04 3.50
N ILE A 69 3.08 -0.63 2.83
CA ILE A 69 3.60 -1.32 1.65
C ILE A 69 4.15 -2.70 2.03
N PHE A 70 4.97 -2.78 3.09
CA PHE A 70 5.53 -4.04 3.57
C PHE A 70 4.44 -5.03 4.00
N SER A 71 3.43 -4.61 4.76
CA SER A 71 2.36 -5.50 5.22
C SER A 71 1.34 -5.84 4.13
N GLY A 72 1.06 -4.90 3.22
CA GLY A 72 0.05 -5.03 2.19
C GLY A 72 0.50 -5.78 0.96
N LEU A 73 1.60 -5.32 0.35
CA LEU A 73 2.04 -5.77 -0.96
C LEU A 73 2.83 -7.06 -0.88
N ILE A 74 3.69 -7.25 0.12
CA ILE A 74 4.46 -8.51 0.27
C ILE A 74 3.52 -9.71 0.33
N ALA A 75 2.47 -9.59 1.14
CA ALA A 75 1.54 -10.69 1.30
C ALA A 75 0.54 -10.80 0.12
N GLN A 76 0.47 -9.82 -0.79
CA GLN A 76 -0.26 -9.93 -2.06
C GLN A 76 0.60 -10.63 -3.10
N MET A 77 1.90 -10.32 -3.14
CA MET A 77 2.89 -11.05 -3.93
C MET A 77 2.96 -12.51 -3.52
N LEU A 78 2.92 -12.80 -2.22
CA LEU A 78 2.97 -14.18 -1.71
C LEU A 78 1.75 -15.03 -2.14
N SER A 79 0.59 -14.39 -2.28
CA SER A 79 -0.63 -15.04 -2.80
C SER A 79 -0.52 -15.38 -4.28
N GLY A 80 0.20 -14.57 -5.08
CA GLY A 80 0.46 -14.83 -6.49
C GLY A 80 1.42 -16.01 -6.76
N TYR A 81 2.26 -16.39 -5.78
CA TYR A 81 3.29 -17.44 -5.92
C TYR A 81 2.91 -18.79 -5.28
N ALA A 82 1.62 -19.04 -5.03
CA ALA A 82 1.09 -20.30 -4.47
C ALA A 82 1.59 -20.66 -3.04
N ALA A 83 2.25 -19.73 -2.36
CA ALA A 83 2.59 -19.83 -0.94
C ALA A 83 1.60 -18.99 -0.11
N ASP A 84 0.32 -19.36 -0.17
CA ASP A 84 -0.72 -18.69 0.61
C ASP A 84 -0.58 -19.05 2.11
N LEU A 85 0.28 -18.33 2.84
CA LEU A 85 0.30 -18.39 4.31
C LEU A 85 -1.07 -18.01 4.92
N SER A 86 -1.90 -17.27 4.17
CA SER A 86 -3.30 -16.96 4.52
C SER A 86 -4.21 -18.19 4.52
N ALA A 87 -3.95 -19.19 3.67
CA ALA A 87 -4.72 -20.44 3.65
C ALA A 87 -4.32 -21.36 4.82
N THR A 88 -3.08 -21.23 5.30
CA THR A 88 -2.55 -22.04 6.40
C THR A 88 -3.05 -21.54 7.76
N ILE A 89 -3.25 -20.23 7.96
CA ILE A 89 -3.46 -19.63 9.28
C ILE A 89 -4.48 -18.47 9.22
N GLY A 90 -5.73 -18.71 9.64
CA GLY A 90 -6.79 -17.69 9.53
C GLY A 90 -6.56 -16.40 10.32
N TRP A 91 -5.81 -16.44 11.43
CA TRP A 91 -5.56 -15.24 12.24
C TRP A 91 -4.58 -14.25 11.57
N ILE A 92 -3.60 -14.76 10.80
CA ILE A 92 -2.61 -13.91 10.11
C ILE A 92 -3.29 -13.05 9.03
N CYS A 93 -4.31 -13.60 8.37
CA CYS A 93 -5.09 -12.91 7.34
C CYS A 93 -5.91 -11.74 7.92
N LYS A 94 -6.51 -11.94 9.10
CA LYS A 94 -7.22 -10.88 9.84
C LYS A 94 -6.26 -9.80 10.33
N VAL A 95 -5.17 -10.18 11.00
CA VAL A 95 -4.18 -9.21 11.51
C VAL A 95 -3.61 -8.37 10.37
N ARG A 96 -3.26 -8.99 9.25
CA ARG A 96 -2.78 -8.29 8.05
C ARG A 96 -3.79 -7.23 7.57
N SER A 97 -5.06 -7.61 7.44
CA SER A 97 -6.10 -6.69 6.96
C SER A 97 -6.27 -5.49 7.91
N ILE A 98 -6.21 -5.73 9.22
CA ILE A 98 -6.27 -4.69 10.24
C ILE A 98 -5.04 -3.78 10.15
N VAL A 99 -3.82 -4.33 10.10
CA VAL A 99 -2.58 -3.55 10.01
C VAL A 99 -2.55 -2.68 8.75
N LEU A 100 -2.98 -3.21 7.61
CA LEU A 100 -3.06 -2.46 6.36
C LEU A 100 -4.09 -1.32 6.45
N TYR A 101 -5.26 -1.58 7.01
CA TYR A 101 -6.28 -0.56 7.18
C TYR A 101 -5.82 0.55 8.14
N CYS A 102 -5.27 0.17 9.29
CA CYS A 102 -4.77 1.12 10.29
C CYS A 102 -3.62 1.96 9.72
N SER A 103 -2.64 1.35 9.07
CA SER A 103 -1.49 2.07 8.49
C SER A 103 -1.93 3.09 7.43
N ARG A 104 -2.83 2.72 6.50
CA ARG A 104 -3.39 3.65 5.51
C ARG A 104 -4.16 4.80 6.17
N THR A 105 -4.94 4.50 7.20
CA THR A 105 -5.71 5.49 7.94
C THR A 105 -4.77 6.48 8.64
N ILE A 106 -3.73 5.97 9.31
CA ILE A 106 -2.70 6.79 9.97
C ILE A 106 -2.00 7.71 8.97
N VAL A 107 -1.60 7.20 7.80
CA VAL A 107 -1.00 8.00 6.72
C VAL A 107 -1.90 9.17 6.33
N LEU A 108 -3.19 8.91 6.07
CA LEU A 108 -4.15 9.95 5.69
C LEU A 108 -4.32 10.99 6.79
N TRP A 109 -4.50 10.56 8.04
CA TRP A 109 -4.67 11.48 9.16
C TRP A 109 -3.42 12.34 9.41
N LEU A 110 -2.22 11.78 9.25
CA LEU A 110 -0.98 12.54 9.41
C LEU A 110 -0.83 13.61 8.32
N ILE A 111 -1.22 13.32 7.09
CA ILE A 111 -1.23 14.32 6.00
C ILE A 111 -2.25 15.42 6.28
N VAL A 112 -3.44 15.07 6.79
CA VAL A 112 -4.46 16.05 7.18
C VAL A 112 -3.97 16.93 8.33
N LEU A 113 -3.33 16.34 9.35
CA LEU A 113 -2.76 17.12 10.44
C LEU A 113 -1.63 18.05 9.95
N ALA A 114 -0.80 17.57 9.01
CA ALA A 114 0.24 18.39 8.41
C ALA A 114 -0.31 19.59 7.62
N SER A 115 -1.47 19.44 6.95
CA SER A 115 -2.12 20.53 6.23
C SER A 115 -2.81 21.52 7.16
N VAL A 116 -3.42 21.04 8.25
CA VAL A 116 -4.00 21.88 9.30
C VAL A 116 -2.91 22.69 10.01
N ASP A 117 -1.80 22.06 10.39
CA ASP A 117 -0.63 22.73 11.00
C ASP A 117 -0.11 23.85 10.09
N ARG A 118 0.00 23.58 8.79
CA ARG A 118 0.45 24.58 7.81
C ARG A 118 -0.56 25.72 7.63
N TRP A 119 -1.86 25.44 7.69
CA TRP A 119 -2.91 26.45 7.60
C TRP A 119 -2.93 27.38 8.82
N LEU A 120 -2.71 26.84 10.03
CA LEU A 120 -2.66 27.63 11.26
C LEU A 120 -1.38 28.47 11.39
N THR A 121 -0.29 28.04 10.75
CA THR A 121 1.03 28.71 10.82
C THR A 121 1.28 29.67 9.64
N SER A 122 0.42 29.66 8.61
CA SER A 122 0.48 30.60 7.47
C SER A 122 -0.28 31.88 7.77
#